data_AF-A0A3B6U860-F1
#
_entry.id   AF-A0A3B6U860-F1
#
_cell.length_a   1.000
_cell.length_b   1.000
_cell.length_c   1.000
_cell.angle_alpha   90.00
_cell.angle_beta   90.00
_cell.angle_gamma   90.00
#
_symmetry.space_group_name_H-M   'P 1'
#
loop_
_entity.id
_entity.type
_entity.pdbx_description
1 polymer ?
#
loop_
_entity_poly.entity_id
_entity_poly.type
_entity_poly.pdbx_seq_one_letter_code
_entity_poly.pdbx_strand_id
1 'polypeptide(L)'
;MFIENSQRKDGSWFGIWGICFTYGTLFAVKGLIAAGSTYDNSSFIRKACNFLLSKQLSTGGWGETYLSSETKSYVDATSPHAVNTAWAMLALVYAGQVERDPTPLYHAAKELMNMQLDTGEFPQQEHVGCFNCSVYFNYGNYCNLYPIWAIGEFRR
;
A
#
# COMPACT_ATOMS: atom_id res chain seq x y z
N MET A 1 13.60 -6.56 16.62
CA MET A 1 12.97 -5.24 16.88
C MET A 1 11.44 -5.40 16.82
N PHE A 2 10.62 -4.52 17.44
CA PHE A 2 9.14 -4.71 17.48
C PHE A 2 8.50 -4.88 16.09
N ILE A 3 8.90 -4.06 15.12
CA ILE A 3 8.37 -4.11 13.74
C ILE A 3 8.67 -5.48 13.10
N GLU A 4 9.91 -5.95 13.17
CA GLU A 4 10.33 -7.26 12.64
C GLU A 4 9.56 -8.42 13.29
N ASN A 5 9.41 -8.40 14.61
CA ASN A 5 8.72 -9.45 15.36
C ASN A 5 7.21 -9.47 15.09
N SER A 6 6.66 -8.36 14.59
CA SER A 6 5.26 -8.22 14.22
C SER A 6 4.99 -8.54 12.75
N GLN A 7 6.02 -8.82 11.94
CA GLN A 7 5.85 -9.23 10.55
C GLN A 7 5.18 -10.60 10.48
N ARG A 8 4.17 -10.74 9.64
CA ARG A 8 3.51 -12.01 9.39
C ARG A 8 4.36 -12.90 8.49
N LYS A 9 4.01 -14.20 8.48
CA LYS A 9 4.74 -15.20 7.68
C LYS A 9 4.73 -14.89 6.17
N ASP A 10 3.65 -14.29 5.68
CA ASP A 10 3.48 -13.84 4.30
C ASP A 10 4.27 -12.57 3.94
N GLY A 11 4.89 -11.90 4.92
CA GLY A 11 5.67 -10.67 4.73
C GLY A 11 4.91 -9.38 5.03
N SER A 12 3.61 -9.45 5.29
CA SER A 12 2.76 -8.29 5.54
C SER A 12 2.75 -7.85 7.01
N TRP A 13 2.25 -6.64 7.25
CA TRP A 13 1.86 -6.15 8.58
C TRP A 13 0.38 -5.80 8.61
N PHE A 14 -0.25 -6.10 9.75
CA PHE A 14 -1.67 -5.84 9.95
C PHE A 14 -1.91 -4.36 10.29
N GLY A 15 -2.81 -3.70 9.55
CA GLY A 15 -3.24 -2.32 9.80
C GLY A 15 -4.40 -2.26 10.77
N ILE A 16 -4.27 -1.40 11.80
CA ILE A 16 -5.31 -1.21 12.83
C ILE A 16 -6.06 0.14 12.69
N TRP A 17 -5.52 1.07 11.91
CA TRP A 17 -6.07 2.42 11.68
C TRP A 17 -6.50 2.66 10.23
N GLY A 18 -6.07 1.78 9.32
CA GLY A 18 -6.47 1.77 7.92
C GLY A 18 -6.67 0.33 7.49
N ILE A 19 -7.53 0.12 6.50
CA ILE A 19 -7.81 -1.18 5.89
C ILE A 19 -6.72 -1.44 4.86
N CYS A 20 -5.84 -2.40 5.03
CA CYS A 20 -5.44 -3.17 6.20
C CYS A 20 -3.94 -3.47 6.03
N PHE A 21 -3.59 -4.34 5.09
CA PHE A 21 -2.23 -4.80 4.92
C PHE A 21 -1.40 -3.88 4.03
N THR A 22 -2.00 -3.21 3.04
CA THR A 22 -1.27 -2.18 2.26
C THR A 22 -0.87 -1.02 3.18
N TYR A 23 -1.80 -0.59 4.04
CA TYR A 23 -1.56 0.41 5.09
C TYR A 23 -0.48 -0.02 6.08
N GLY A 24 -0.68 -1.18 6.74
CA GLY A 24 0.25 -1.67 7.76
C GLY A 24 1.67 -1.88 7.21
N THR A 25 1.76 -2.45 6.01
CA THR A 25 3.04 -2.72 5.35
C THR A 25 3.77 -1.43 4.96
N LEU A 26 3.06 -0.39 4.47
CA LEU A 26 3.66 0.92 4.21
C LEU A 26 4.39 1.48 5.44
N PHE A 27 3.71 1.54 6.59
CA PHE A 27 4.30 2.13 7.79
C PHE A 27 5.42 1.28 8.36
N ALA A 28 5.30 -0.05 8.32
CA ALA A 28 6.36 -0.95 8.76
C ALA A 28 7.61 -0.82 7.89
N VAL A 29 7.46 -0.82 6.56
CA VAL A 29 8.57 -0.60 5.62
C VAL A 29 9.22 0.75 5.88
N LYS A 30 8.43 1.83 5.96
CA LYS A 30 8.95 3.18 6.24
C LYS A 30 9.73 3.24 7.55
N GLY A 31 9.25 2.59 8.61
CA GLY A 31 9.95 2.49 9.90
C GLY A 31 11.26 1.71 9.81
N LEU A 32 11.30 0.59 9.08
CA LEU A 32 12.51 -0.20 8.87
C LEU A 32 13.55 0.57 8.05
N ILE A 33 13.13 1.26 6.98
CA ILE A 33 14.01 2.12 6.17
C ILE A 33 14.60 3.24 7.02
N ALA A 34 13.78 3.90 7.85
CA ALA A 34 14.26 4.93 8.79
C ALA A 34 15.26 4.38 9.82
N ALA A 35 15.19 3.10 10.16
CA ALA A 35 16.15 2.41 11.02
C ALA A 35 17.41 1.90 10.29
N GLY A 36 17.58 2.23 9.00
CA GLY A 36 18.74 1.83 8.20
C GLY A 36 18.62 0.47 7.51
N SER A 37 17.43 -0.14 7.53
CA SER A 37 17.17 -1.31 6.68
C SER A 37 17.12 -0.90 5.22
N THR A 38 17.54 -1.79 4.34
CA THR A 38 17.45 -1.67 2.89
C THR A 38 16.96 -3.00 2.31
N TYR A 39 16.62 -3.01 1.03
CA TYR A 39 16.29 -4.27 0.37
C TYR A 39 17.42 -5.29 0.50
N ASP A 40 18.68 -4.87 0.39
CA ASP A 40 19.84 -5.78 0.34
C ASP A 40 20.17 -6.37 1.71
N ASN A 41 20.05 -5.58 2.78
CA ASN A 41 20.43 -6.03 4.12
C ASN A 41 19.27 -6.64 4.93
N SER A 42 18.00 -6.45 4.53
CA SER A 42 16.84 -6.86 5.34
C SER A 42 15.94 -7.87 4.64
N SER A 43 15.85 -9.08 5.18
CA SER A 43 14.90 -10.09 4.69
C SER A 43 13.44 -9.70 4.92
N PHE A 44 13.16 -8.85 5.93
CA PHE A 44 11.82 -8.34 6.22
C PHE A 44 11.34 -7.42 5.09
N ILE A 45 12.20 -6.50 4.61
CA ILE A 45 11.90 -5.64 3.45
C ILE A 45 11.62 -6.47 2.19
N ARG A 46 12.43 -7.48 1.92
CA ARG A 46 12.24 -8.37 0.75
C ARG A 46 10.90 -9.09 0.79
N LYS A 47 10.53 -9.64 1.94
CA LYS A 47 9.23 -10.29 2.15
C LYS A 47 8.07 -9.31 1.97
N ALA A 48 8.21 -8.09 2.47
CA ALA A 48 7.21 -7.03 2.29
C ALA A 48 6.98 -6.71 0.81
N CYS A 49 8.06 -6.57 0.03
CA CYS A 49 7.99 -6.32 -1.41
C CYS A 49 7.30 -7.49 -2.12
N ASN A 50 7.73 -8.72 -1.84
CA ASN A 50 7.14 -9.91 -2.45
C ASN A 50 5.65 -10.04 -2.14
N PHE A 51 5.24 -9.75 -0.89
CA PHE A 51 3.84 -9.71 -0.49
C PHE A 51 3.06 -8.71 -1.36
N LEU A 52 3.48 -7.45 -1.40
CA LEU A 52 2.78 -6.42 -2.15
C LEU A 52 2.75 -6.75 -3.66
N LEU A 53 3.87 -7.13 -4.25
CA LEU A 53 3.94 -7.50 -5.67
C LEU A 53 3.00 -8.68 -6.00
N SER A 54 2.88 -9.67 -5.11
CA SER A 54 1.95 -10.79 -5.31
C SER A 54 0.47 -10.40 -5.26
N LYS A 55 0.16 -9.20 -4.77
CA LYS A 55 -1.19 -8.65 -4.62
C LYS A 55 -1.53 -7.56 -5.64
N GLN A 56 -0.63 -7.29 -6.57
CA GLN A 56 -0.92 -6.35 -7.65
C GLN A 56 -2.00 -6.95 -8.57
N LEU A 57 -3.05 -6.18 -8.82
CA LEU A 57 -4.10 -6.55 -9.76
C LEU A 57 -3.58 -6.46 -11.20
N SER A 58 -4.23 -7.17 -12.13
CA SER A 58 -3.81 -7.21 -13.54
C SER A 58 -3.82 -5.86 -14.24
N THR A 59 -4.59 -4.88 -13.74
CA THR A 59 -4.60 -3.51 -14.25
C THR A 59 -3.41 -2.68 -13.75
N GLY A 60 -2.78 -3.08 -12.65
CA GLY A 60 -1.59 -2.43 -12.08
C GLY A 60 -1.76 -1.83 -10.69
N GLY A 61 -2.99 -1.70 -10.20
CA GLY A 61 -3.23 -1.17 -8.85
C GLY A 61 -3.38 -2.25 -7.78
N TRP A 62 -3.72 -1.81 -6.56
CA TRP A 62 -4.06 -2.64 -5.42
C TRP A 62 -5.43 -2.26 -4.89
N GLY A 63 -6.14 -3.23 -4.32
CA GLY A 63 -7.38 -2.98 -3.60
C GLY A 63 -7.62 -4.09 -2.60
N GLU A 64 -7.96 -3.72 -1.38
CA GLU A 64 -8.36 -4.67 -0.34
C GLU A 64 -9.69 -4.24 0.27
N THR A 65 -10.52 -5.23 0.62
CA THR A 65 -11.84 -4.97 1.21
C THR A 65 -11.76 -4.87 2.72
N TYR A 66 -12.77 -4.26 3.36
CA TYR A 66 -12.89 -4.18 4.82
C TYR A 66 -12.84 -5.54 5.52
N LEU A 67 -13.27 -6.61 4.81
CA LEU A 67 -13.19 -7.99 5.29
C LEU A 67 -11.76 -8.37 5.66
N SER A 68 -10.75 -7.74 5.05
CA SER A 68 -9.34 -7.96 5.40
C SER A 68 -9.02 -7.67 6.86
N SER A 69 -9.73 -6.71 7.46
CA SER A 69 -9.63 -6.39 8.89
C SER A 69 -10.36 -7.42 9.76
N GLU A 70 -11.52 -7.92 9.31
CA GLU A 70 -12.34 -8.89 10.06
C GLU A 70 -11.72 -10.29 10.06
N THR A 71 -11.30 -10.77 8.89
CA THR A 71 -10.71 -12.10 8.70
C THR A 71 -9.24 -12.14 9.07
N LYS A 72 -8.59 -10.98 9.24
CA LYS A 72 -7.14 -10.83 9.49
C LYS A 72 -6.31 -11.55 8.42
N SER A 73 -6.78 -11.51 7.18
CA SER A 73 -6.14 -12.03 5.97
C SER A 73 -6.40 -11.07 4.82
N TYR A 74 -5.50 -11.00 3.83
CA TYR A 74 -5.72 -10.13 2.68
C TYR A 74 -6.92 -10.62 1.86
N VAL A 75 -7.95 -9.80 1.72
CA VAL A 75 -9.12 -10.07 0.88
C VAL A 75 -9.11 -9.08 -0.28
N ASP A 76 -8.73 -9.60 -1.45
CA ASP A 76 -8.62 -8.84 -2.69
C ASP A 76 -9.96 -8.15 -3.04
N ALA A 77 -9.89 -6.87 -3.43
CA ALA A 77 -11.02 -6.17 -4.02
C ALA A 77 -11.17 -6.54 -5.51
N THR A 78 -12.37 -6.37 -6.06
CA THR A 78 -12.66 -6.65 -7.48
C THR A 78 -12.03 -5.64 -8.44
N SER A 79 -11.70 -4.45 -7.93
CA SER A 79 -11.09 -3.36 -8.69
C SER A 79 -10.04 -2.66 -7.84
N PRO A 80 -9.08 -1.97 -8.47
CA PRO A 80 -8.07 -1.25 -7.72
C PRO A 80 -8.63 -0.02 -7.02
N HIS A 81 -8.03 0.30 -5.90
CA HIS A 81 -8.40 1.42 -5.04
C HIS A 81 -7.26 2.43 -5.02
N ALA A 82 -7.54 3.70 -5.27
CA ALA A 82 -6.55 4.77 -5.39
C ALA A 82 -5.65 4.85 -4.13
N VAL A 83 -6.26 4.85 -2.95
CA VAL A 83 -5.51 4.89 -1.67
C VAL A 83 -4.69 3.61 -1.41
N ASN A 84 -5.25 2.40 -1.57
CA ASN A 84 -4.46 1.17 -1.38
C ASN A 84 -3.31 1.06 -2.39
N THR A 85 -3.58 1.44 -3.65
CA THR A 85 -2.57 1.52 -4.71
C THR A 85 -1.46 2.47 -4.31
N ALA A 86 -1.80 3.67 -3.85
CA ALA A 86 -0.81 4.65 -3.39
C ALA A 86 0.00 4.16 -2.18
N TRP A 87 -0.62 3.46 -1.22
CA TRP A 87 0.10 2.89 -0.08
C TRP A 87 1.08 1.80 -0.48
N ALA A 88 0.66 0.86 -1.31
CA ALA A 88 1.53 -0.20 -1.83
C ALA A 88 2.68 0.39 -2.65
N MET A 89 2.38 1.37 -3.51
CA MET A 89 3.34 2.07 -4.35
C MET A 89 4.39 2.80 -3.51
N LEU A 90 3.99 3.58 -2.49
CA LEU A 90 4.93 4.24 -1.56
C LEU A 90 5.82 3.22 -0.83
N ALA A 91 5.25 2.11 -0.35
CA ALA A 91 6.01 1.09 0.36
C ALA A 91 7.10 0.49 -0.54
N LEU A 92 6.75 0.16 -1.78
CA LEU A 92 7.68 -0.39 -2.76
C LEU A 92 8.75 0.63 -3.20
N VAL A 93 8.37 1.90 -3.40
CA VAL A 93 9.34 2.98 -3.70
C VAL A 93 10.35 3.11 -2.56
N TYR A 94 9.90 3.24 -1.31
CA TYR A 94 10.81 3.34 -0.16
C TYR A 94 11.68 2.10 0.04
N ALA A 95 11.18 0.92 -0.35
CA ALA A 95 11.93 -0.32 -0.28
C ALA A 95 13.00 -0.45 -1.39
N GLY A 96 13.13 0.50 -2.31
CA GLY A 96 14.10 0.43 -3.42
C GLY A 96 13.67 -0.55 -4.51
N GLN A 97 12.36 -0.68 -4.74
CA GLN A 97 11.83 -1.56 -5.79
C GLN A 97 12.09 -0.97 -7.20
N VAL A 98 12.19 0.35 -7.33
CA VAL A 98 12.39 1.04 -8.61
C VAL A 98 13.69 0.60 -9.30
N GLU A 99 14.78 0.51 -8.53
CA GLU A 99 16.10 0.11 -9.00
C GLU A 99 16.18 -1.37 -9.40
N ARG A 100 15.19 -2.16 -8.97
CA ARG A 100 15.14 -3.61 -9.18
C ARG A 100 14.27 -3.98 -10.37
N ASP A 101 13.02 -3.55 -10.31
CA ASP A 101 12.07 -3.66 -11.41
C ASP A 101 11.03 -2.54 -11.25
N PRO A 102 11.10 -1.49 -12.08
CA PRO A 102 10.16 -0.37 -12.02
C PRO A 102 8.82 -0.70 -12.68
N THR A 103 8.69 -1.82 -13.40
CA THR A 103 7.49 -2.17 -14.19
C THR A 103 6.20 -2.19 -13.36
N PRO A 104 6.16 -2.83 -12.17
CA PRO A 104 4.98 -2.79 -11.31
C PRO A 104 4.57 -1.36 -10.93
N LEU A 105 5.54 -0.49 -10.66
CA LEU A 105 5.29 0.89 -10.25
C LEU A 105 4.85 1.77 -11.43
N TYR A 106 5.33 1.51 -12.65
CA TYR A 106 4.79 2.16 -13.85
C TYR A 106 3.32 1.82 -14.09
N HIS A 107 2.94 0.54 -13.93
CA HIS A 107 1.54 0.14 -14.04
C HIS A 107 0.68 0.79 -12.94
N ALA A 108 1.19 0.84 -11.71
CA ALA A 108 0.51 1.52 -10.60
C ALA A 108 0.30 3.01 -10.84
N ALA A 109 1.35 3.70 -11.31
CA ALA A 109 1.28 5.12 -11.64
C ALA A 109 0.28 5.39 -12.76
N LYS A 110 0.27 4.55 -13.81
CA LYS A 110 -0.72 4.62 -14.89
C LYS A 110 -2.13 4.41 -14.38
N GLU A 111 -2.33 3.42 -13.50
CA GLU A 111 -3.64 3.15 -12.90
C GLU A 111 -4.15 4.35 -12.10
N LEU A 112 -3.30 4.98 -11.28
CA LEU A 112 -3.66 6.20 -10.56
C LEU A 112 -3.97 7.36 -11.51
N MET A 113 -3.14 7.61 -12.52
CA MET A 113 -3.39 8.66 -13.51
C MET A 113 -4.72 8.45 -14.26
N ASN A 114 -5.10 7.21 -14.55
CA ASN A 114 -6.37 6.89 -15.18
C ASN A 114 -7.58 7.10 -14.25
N MET A 115 -7.40 7.04 -12.93
CA MET A 115 -8.45 7.31 -11.95
C MET A 115 -8.67 8.80 -11.69
N GLN A 116 -7.70 9.66 -12.05
CA GLN A 116 -7.81 11.09 -11.81
C GLN A 116 -8.97 11.68 -12.61
N LEU A 117 -9.84 12.42 -11.94
CA LEU A 117 -10.98 13.12 -12.53
C LEU A 117 -10.50 14.36 -13.28
N ASP A 118 -11.34 14.90 -14.17
CA ASP A 118 -11.06 16.14 -14.90
C ASP A 118 -10.83 17.35 -13.97
N THR A 119 -11.36 17.29 -12.74
CA THR A 119 -11.12 18.30 -11.69
C THR A 119 -9.73 18.23 -11.07
N GLY A 120 -8.96 17.18 -11.38
CA GLY A 120 -7.67 16.87 -10.78
C GLY A 120 -7.77 16.08 -9.46
N GLU A 121 -8.97 15.93 -8.92
CA GLU A 121 -9.24 15.10 -7.75
C GLU A 121 -9.28 13.61 -8.11
N PHE A 122 -9.25 12.76 -7.09
CA PHE A 122 -9.45 11.32 -7.23
C PHE A 122 -10.81 10.91 -6.64
N PRO A 123 -11.50 9.93 -7.24
CA PRO A 123 -12.83 9.52 -6.79
C PRO A 123 -12.78 8.96 -5.35
N GLN A 124 -13.81 9.29 -4.57
CA GLN A 124 -14.06 8.59 -3.32
C GLN A 124 -14.53 7.17 -3.64
N GLN A 125 -13.76 6.19 -3.18
CA GLN A 125 -14.07 4.76 -3.30
C GLN A 125 -14.48 4.20 -1.93
N GLU A 126 -14.45 2.88 -1.78
CA GLU A 126 -14.76 2.16 -0.53
C GLU A 126 -13.95 2.67 0.67
N HIS A 127 -14.42 2.32 1.87
CA HIS A 127 -13.77 2.75 3.11
C HIS A 127 -12.34 2.23 3.23
N VAL A 128 -11.43 3.11 3.65
CA VAL A 128 -10.03 2.77 3.94
C VAL A 128 -9.63 3.07 5.38
N GLY A 129 -10.45 3.81 6.13
CA GLY A 129 -10.25 4.02 7.56
C GLY A 129 -10.83 2.87 8.36
N CYS A 130 -10.13 2.49 9.43
CA CYS A 130 -10.58 1.45 10.35
C CYS A 130 -10.33 1.87 11.79
N PHE A 131 -11.26 1.56 12.69
CA PHE A 131 -11.06 1.62 14.14
C PHE A 131 -11.45 0.28 14.76
N ASN A 132 -10.54 -0.29 15.54
CA ASN A 132 -10.72 -1.55 16.28
C ASN A 132 -11.21 -2.74 15.42
N CYS A 133 -10.89 -2.76 14.12
CA CYS A 133 -11.33 -3.82 13.19
C CYS A 133 -12.85 -4.04 13.13
N SER A 134 -13.65 -3.02 13.46
CA SER A 134 -15.12 -3.14 13.51
C SER A 134 -15.86 -1.87 13.08
N VAL A 135 -15.17 -0.73 13.03
CA VAL A 135 -15.74 0.53 12.53
C VAL A 135 -14.95 0.97 11.31
N TYR A 136 -15.64 1.22 10.21
CA TYR A 136 -15.05 1.63 8.93
C TYR A 136 -15.54 3.01 8.54
N PHE A 137 -14.64 3.85 8.04
CA PHE A 137 -14.95 5.23 7.71
C PHE A 137 -14.03 5.79 6.63
N ASN A 138 -14.39 6.94 6.09
CA ASN A 138 -13.58 7.66 5.11
C ASN A 138 -12.74 8.74 5.77
N TYR A 139 -11.45 8.74 5.47
CA TYR A 139 -10.61 9.92 5.60
C TYR A 139 -10.77 10.75 4.32
N GLY A 140 -11.56 11.82 4.36
CA GLY A 140 -11.96 12.56 3.14
C GLY A 140 -10.80 13.05 2.27
N ASN A 141 -9.65 13.37 2.88
CA ASN A 141 -8.49 13.84 2.12
C ASN A 141 -7.60 12.71 1.57
N TYR A 142 -7.79 11.45 1.98
CA TYR A 142 -6.86 10.37 1.60
C TYR A 142 -6.90 10.05 0.11
N CYS A 143 -8.08 10.16 -0.53
CA CYS A 143 -8.22 9.92 -1.97
C CYS A 143 -7.32 10.87 -2.77
N ASN A 144 -7.10 12.11 -2.32
CA ASN A 144 -6.23 13.06 -3.01
C ASN A 144 -4.78 13.00 -2.49
N LEU A 145 -4.61 13.00 -1.16
CA LEU A 145 -3.30 13.10 -0.52
C LEU A 145 -2.35 11.97 -0.94
N TYR A 146 -2.80 10.71 -0.85
CA TYR A 146 -1.91 9.57 -1.06
C TYR A 146 -1.56 9.34 -2.52
N PRO A 147 -2.49 9.41 -3.50
CA PRO A 147 -2.11 9.31 -4.91
C PRO A 147 -1.14 10.40 -5.36
N ILE A 148 -1.37 11.66 -4.95
CA ILE A 148 -0.44 12.76 -5.24
C ILE A 148 0.94 12.47 -4.63
N TRP A 149 0.98 12.00 -3.38
CA TRP A 149 2.24 11.67 -2.72
C TRP A 149 2.96 10.51 -3.40
N ALA A 150 2.25 9.42 -3.71
CA ALA A 150 2.84 8.24 -4.35
C ALA A 150 3.42 8.55 -5.73
N ILE A 151 2.67 9.25 -6.58
CA ILE A 151 3.16 9.68 -7.90
C ILE A 151 4.33 10.66 -7.75
N GLY A 152 4.27 11.55 -6.76
CA GLY A 152 5.33 12.50 -6.45
C GLY A 152 6.65 11.84 -6.04
N GLU A 153 6.60 10.83 -5.15
CA GLU A 153 7.81 10.07 -4.76
C GLU A 153 8.32 9.20 -5.90
N PHE A 154 7.43 8.57 -6.69
CA PHE A 154 7.85 7.74 -7.82
C PHE A 154 8.55 8.53 -8.93
N ARG A 155 8.22 9.81 -9.09
CA ARG A 155 8.86 10.69 -10.08
C ARG A 155 10.28 11.13 -9.70
N ARG A 156 10.62 11.11 -8.40
CA ARG A 156 11.92 11.60 -7.89
C ARG A 156 13.06 10.68 -8.29
#